data_AF-A0A9E5UH78-F1
#
_entry.id   AF-A0A9E5UH78-F1
#
_cell.length_a   1.000
_cell.length_b   1.000
_cell.length_c   1.000
_cell.angle_alpha   90.00
_cell.angle_beta   90.00
_cell.angle_gamma   90.00
#
_symmetry.space_group_name_H-M   'P 1'
#
loop_
_entity.id
_entity.type
_entity.pdbx_description
1 polymer ?
#
loop_
_entity_poly.entity_id
_entity_poly.type
_entity_poly.pdbx_seq_one_letter_code
_entity_poly.pdbx_strand_id
1 'polypeptide(L)'
;QLGRSKTTHFPDTEIHVMVEEVVRGKDVFLIQPCSMPVNDNLIELLLYLDAFRRASVHSVTAVIPYYPYARQERMAKGREAISARVVANLLETQGADRVIFVDIHASAVQGFF
;
A
#
# COMPACT_ATOMS: atom_id res chain seq x y z
N GLN A 1 -18.86 2.92 -9.69
CA GLN A 1 -18.84 4.06 -8.76
C GLN A 1 -17.70 3.86 -7.78
N LEU A 2 -17.04 4.92 -7.32
CA LEU A 2 -16.00 4.82 -6.29
C LEU A 2 -16.64 4.58 -4.92
N GLY A 3 -15.95 3.84 -4.05
CA GLY A 3 -16.35 3.65 -2.67
C GLY A 3 -16.24 4.96 -1.87
N ARG A 4 -17.01 5.08 -0.80
CA ARG A 4 -16.98 6.25 0.09
C ARG A 4 -15.93 6.03 1.18
N SER A 5 -14.92 6.88 1.16
CA SER A 5 -13.89 6.95 2.19
C SER A 5 -13.39 8.38 2.31
N LYS A 6 -12.77 8.68 3.45
CA LYS A 6 -12.23 10.00 3.75
C LYS A 6 -10.83 9.89 4.33
N THR A 7 -9.91 10.69 3.79
CA THR A 7 -8.59 10.95 4.37
C THR A 7 -8.58 12.36 4.92
N THR A 8 -8.06 12.53 6.13
CA THR A 8 -7.85 13.82 6.79
C THR A 8 -6.40 13.92 7.23
N HIS A 9 -5.77 15.06 6.98
CA HIS A 9 -4.45 15.37 7.51
C HIS A 9 -4.60 16.27 8.74
N PHE A 10 -3.98 15.88 9.84
CA PHE A 10 -3.95 16.68 11.06
C PHE A 10 -2.88 17.79 10.96
N PRO A 11 -2.93 18.82 11.83
CA PRO A 11 -1.99 19.94 11.80
C PRO A 11 -0.51 19.55 11.95
N ASP A 12 -0.24 18.41 12.57
CA ASP A 12 1.08 17.80 12.76
C ASP A 12 1.45 16.81 11.64
N THR A 13 0.69 16.80 10.54
CA THR A 13 0.86 15.96 9.33
C THR A 13 0.46 14.49 9.47
N GLU A 14 -0.04 14.06 10.62
CA GLU A 14 -0.58 12.71 10.76
C GLU A 14 -1.75 12.48 9.79
N ILE A 15 -1.84 11.25 9.28
CA ILE A 15 -2.87 10.83 8.33
C ILE A 15 -3.93 10.04 9.10
N HIS A 16 -5.18 10.45 8.96
CA HIS A 16 -6.34 9.74 9.48
C HIS A 16 -7.25 9.30 8.31
N VAL A 17 -7.50 8.00 8.20
CA VAL A 17 -8.36 7.41 7.18
C VAL A 17 -9.65 6.85 7.79
N MET A 18 -10.75 6.93 7.04
CA MET A 18 -12.05 6.35 7.42
C MET A 18 -12.73 5.75 6.20
N VAL A 19 -13.25 4.52 6.34
CA VAL A 19 -14.15 3.89 5.36
C VAL A 19 -15.59 4.26 5.75
N GLU A 20 -16.28 5.00 4.88
CA GLU A 20 -17.59 5.63 5.17
C GLU A 20 -18.79 4.82 4.63
N GLU A 21 -18.57 3.52 4.38
CA GLU A 21 -19.62 2.60 3.97
C GLU A 21 -19.40 1.19 4.52
N VAL A 22 -20.45 0.38 4.51
CA VAL A 22 -20.36 -1.02 4.93
C VAL A 22 -19.67 -1.83 3.84
N VAL A 23 -18.49 -2.35 4.16
CA VAL A 23 -17.63 -3.14 3.24
C VAL A 23 -17.43 -4.59 3.68
N ARG A 24 -18.07 -5.02 4.78
CA ARG A 24 -17.95 -6.39 5.32
C ARG A 24 -18.25 -7.44 4.25
N GLY A 25 -17.33 -8.40 4.10
CA GLY A 25 -17.45 -9.50 3.15
C GLY A 25 -17.32 -9.11 1.67
N LYS A 26 -16.99 -7.86 1.34
CA LYS A 26 -16.76 -7.43 -0.05
C LYS A 26 -15.31 -7.66 -0.46
N ASP A 27 -15.10 -7.84 -1.75
CA ASP A 27 -13.80 -7.73 -2.40
C ASP A 27 -13.51 -6.26 -2.71
N VAL A 28 -12.41 -5.74 -2.17
CA VAL A 28 -12.01 -4.34 -2.30
C VAL A 28 -10.80 -4.21 -3.20
N PHE A 29 -10.87 -3.28 -4.14
CA PHE A 29 -9.72 -2.83 -4.92
C PHE A 29 -9.33 -1.45 -4.44
N LEU A 30 -8.17 -1.33 -3.79
CA LEU A 30 -7.64 -0.08 -3.28
C LEU A 30 -6.59 0.45 -4.25
N ILE A 31 -6.89 1.54 -4.93
CA ILE A 31 -6.00 2.15 -5.92
C ILE A 31 -5.24 3.30 -5.28
N GLN A 32 -3.93 3.15 -5.08
CA GLN A 32 -3.08 4.20 -4.51
C GLN A 32 -1.74 4.27 -5.25
N PRO A 33 -1.51 5.29 -6.09
CA PRO A 33 -0.19 5.58 -6.64
C PRO A 33 0.73 6.12 -5.54
N CYS A 34 1.82 5.42 -5.23
CA CYS A 34 2.79 5.87 -4.22
C CYS A 34 3.90 6.73 -4.83
N SER A 35 3.51 7.71 -5.65
CA SER A 35 4.43 8.72 -6.22
C SER A 35 4.72 9.83 -5.20
N MET A 36 5.28 10.97 -5.62
CA MET A 36 5.56 12.10 -4.72
C MET A 36 4.25 12.66 -4.11
N PRO A 37 4.15 12.83 -2.77
CA PRO A 37 5.10 12.45 -1.72
C PRO A 37 5.04 10.96 -1.36
N VAL A 38 6.16 10.25 -1.57
CA VAL A 38 6.20 8.77 -1.56
C VAL A 38 5.83 8.18 -0.21
N ASN A 39 6.31 8.78 0.88
CA ASN A 39 6.11 8.26 2.23
C ASN A 39 4.68 8.45 2.70
N ASP A 40 4.09 9.62 2.47
CA ASP A 40 2.73 9.92 2.91
C ASP A 40 1.74 9.02 2.16
N ASN A 41 1.91 8.86 0.85
CA ASN A 41 1.09 7.97 0.04
C ASN A 41 1.22 6.49 0.46
N LEU A 42 2.43 6.06 0.86
CA LEU A 42 2.65 4.71 1.37
C LEU A 42 2.01 4.51 2.75
N ILE A 43 2.13 5.48 3.65
CA ILE A 43 1.50 5.42 4.98
C ILE A 43 -0.03 5.42 4.84
N GLU A 44 -0.59 6.29 4.00
CA GLU A 44 -2.04 6.31 3.73
C GLU A 44 -2.54 4.95 3.21
N LEU A 45 -1.82 4.32 2.28
CA LEU A 45 -2.12 2.98 1.77
C LEU A 45 -2.17 1.95 2.92
N LEU A 46 -1.14 1.93 3.77
CA LEU A 46 -1.05 0.98 4.88
C LEU A 46 -2.17 1.20 5.91
N LEU A 47 -2.53 2.46 6.19
CA LEU A 47 -3.65 2.79 7.09
C LEU A 47 -4.99 2.33 6.51
N TYR A 48 -5.20 2.48 5.20
CA TYR A 48 -6.42 1.98 4.57
C TYR A 48 -6.49 0.45 4.57
N LEU A 49 -5.37 -0.25 4.33
CA LEU A 49 -5.32 -1.71 4.46
C LEU A 49 -5.72 -2.16 5.87
N ASP A 50 -5.19 -1.53 6.91
CA ASP A 50 -5.58 -1.82 8.30
C ASP A 50 -7.07 -1.54 8.55
N ALA A 51 -7.58 -0.41 8.05
CA ALA A 51 -9.00 -0.06 8.18
C ALA A 51 -9.93 -1.08 7.50
N PHE A 52 -9.59 -1.54 6.28
CA PHE A 52 -10.37 -2.55 5.56
C PHE A 52 -10.33 -3.90 6.28
N ARG A 53 -9.15 -4.33 6.74
CA ARG A 53 -8.98 -5.56 7.51
C ARG A 53 -9.86 -5.55 8.78
N ARG A 54 -9.87 -4.44 9.53
CA ARG A 54 -10.74 -4.27 10.71
C ARG A 54 -12.22 -4.21 10.35
N ALA A 55 -12.56 -3.68 9.17
CA ALA A 55 -13.93 -3.67 8.65
C ALA A 55 -14.41 -5.05 8.15
N SER A 56 -13.59 -6.11 8.25
CA SER A 56 -13.93 -7.48 7.89
C SER A 56 -14.33 -7.65 6.42
N VAL A 57 -13.60 -6.99 5.51
CA VAL A 57 -13.68 -7.26 4.07
C VAL A 57 -13.32 -8.73 3.77
N HIS A 58 -13.80 -9.26 2.64
CA HIS A 58 -13.43 -10.62 2.22
C HIS A 58 -12.00 -10.67 1.67
N SER A 59 -11.63 -9.70 0.83
CA SER A 59 -10.26 -9.53 0.35
C SER A 59 -9.95 -8.08 0.00
N VAL A 60 -8.68 -7.70 0.03
CA VAL A 60 -8.16 -6.42 -0.45
C VAL A 60 -7.07 -6.64 -1.49
N THR A 61 -7.31 -6.19 -2.72
CA THR A 61 -6.29 -6.06 -3.75
C THR A 61 -5.76 -4.63 -3.75
N ALA A 62 -4.49 -4.46 -3.37
CA ALA A 62 -3.78 -3.19 -3.49
C ALA A 62 -3.32 -2.99 -4.94
N VAL A 63 -3.90 -2.01 -5.62
CA VAL A 63 -3.50 -1.58 -6.96
C VAL A 63 -2.60 -0.37 -6.81
N ILE A 64 -1.30 -0.56 -7.08
CA ILE A 64 -0.24 0.42 -6.88
C ILE A 64 0.39 0.73 -8.24
N PRO A 65 -0.18 1.66 -9.04
CA PRO A 65 0.31 1.94 -10.39
C PRO A 65 1.80 2.31 -10.43
N TYR A 66 2.29 3.01 -9.41
CA TYR A 66 3.70 3.34 -9.23
C TYR A 66 4.19 2.79 -7.89
N TYR A 67 4.96 1.71 -7.93
CA TYR A 67 5.46 1.03 -6.74
C TYR A 67 6.55 1.87 -6.04
N PRO A 68 6.41 2.18 -4.74
CA PRO A 68 7.36 3.02 -4.04
C PRO A 68 8.66 2.26 -3.76
N TYR A 69 9.80 2.98 -3.72
CA TYR A 69 11.12 2.40 -3.42
C TYR A 69 11.62 1.31 -4.39
N ALA A 70 10.98 1.14 -5.56
CA ALA A 70 11.29 0.06 -6.51
C ALA A 70 12.74 0.00 -7.02
N ARG A 71 13.50 1.11 -6.95
CA ARG A 71 14.91 1.19 -7.39
C ARG A 71 15.92 0.61 -6.39
N GLN A 72 15.45 0.15 -5.24
CA GLN A 72 16.25 -0.40 -4.16
C GLN A 72 15.84 -1.86 -3.90
N GLU A 73 15.89 -2.68 -4.95
CA GLU A 73 15.55 -4.10 -4.94
C GLU A 73 16.72 -5.00 -4.49
N ARG A 74 17.94 -4.47 -4.44
CA ARG A 74 19.11 -5.19 -3.96
C ARG A 74 20.05 -4.26 -3.23
N MET A 75 20.93 -4.83 -2.42
CA MET A 75 22.07 -4.12 -1.87
C MET A 75 23.09 -3.88 -3.00
N ALA A 76 23.28 -2.62 -3.39
CA ALA A 76 24.35 -2.26 -4.32
C ALA A 76 25.71 -2.19 -3.59
N LYS A 77 25.68 -1.80 -2.31
CA LYS A 77 26.81 -1.83 -1.39
C LYS A 77 26.43 -2.54 -0.08
N GLY A 78 27.44 -2.96 0.68
CA GLY A 78 27.22 -3.54 2.00
C GLY A 78 26.50 -2.58 2.93
N ARG A 79 25.60 -3.10 3.78
CA ARG A 79 24.80 -2.37 4.80
C ARG A 79 23.77 -1.37 4.24
N GLU A 80 23.27 -1.60 3.03
CA GLU A 80 22.13 -0.86 2.47
C GLU A 80 20.81 -1.58 2.76
N ALA A 81 19.71 -0.82 2.79
CA ALA A 81 18.37 -1.40 2.87
C ALA A 81 17.92 -1.92 1.51
N ILE A 82 17.17 -3.02 1.52
CA ILE A 82 16.40 -3.49 0.36
C ILE A 82 14.99 -2.94 0.49
N SER A 83 14.83 -1.63 0.25
CA SER A 83 13.60 -0.90 0.57
C SER A 83 12.38 -1.42 -0.18
N ALA A 84 12.53 -1.92 -1.41
CA ALA A 84 11.42 -2.55 -2.13
C ALA A 84 10.88 -3.81 -1.43
N ARG A 85 11.76 -4.59 -0.77
CA ARG A 85 11.37 -5.74 0.06
C ARG A 85 10.73 -5.30 1.38
N VAL A 86 11.19 -4.20 1.96
CA VAL A 86 10.54 -3.61 3.15
C VAL A 86 9.10 -3.21 2.83
N VAL A 87 8.86 -2.54 1.69
CA VAL A 87 7.50 -2.20 1.24
C VAL A 87 6.65 -3.45 1.04
N ALA A 88 7.18 -4.50 0.39
CA ALA A 88 6.44 -5.74 0.17
C ALA A 88 6.00 -6.38 1.50
N ASN A 89 6.95 -6.53 2.44
CA ASN A 89 6.67 -7.06 3.78
C ASN A 89 5.59 -6.22 4.51
N LEU A 90 5.62 -4.89 4.39
CA LEU A 90 4.63 -4.01 5.01
C LEU A 90 3.23 -4.25 4.43
N LEU A 91 3.11 -4.34 3.11
CA LEU A 91 1.83 -4.61 2.43
C LEU A 91 1.25 -5.96 2.83
N GLU A 92 2.06 -7.02 2.84
CA GLU A 92 1.66 -8.34 3.32
C GLU A 92 1.20 -8.31 4.78
N THR A 93 2.00 -7.66 5.64
CA THR A 93 1.71 -7.59 7.09
C THR A 93 0.42 -6.82 7.38
N GLN A 94 0.10 -5.79 6.59
CA GLN A 94 -1.16 -5.05 6.73
C GLN A 94 -2.37 -5.76 6.11
N GLY A 95 -2.18 -6.92 5.47
CA GLY A 95 -3.26 -7.76 4.97
C GLY A 95 -3.71 -7.44 3.55
N ALA A 96 -2.79 -7.00 2.68
CA ALA A 96 -3.07 -7.02 1.24
C ALA A 96 -3.05 -8.47 0.73
N ASP A 97 -4.18 -8.98 0.25
CA ASP A 97 -4.30 -10.34 -0.30
C ASP A 97 -3.65 -10.47 -1.69
N ARG A 98 -3.62 -9.36 -2.43
CA ARG A 98 -2.99 -9.26 -3.75
C ARG A 98 -2.43 -7.86 -3.97
N VAL A 99 -1.31 -7.78 -4.66
CA VAL A 99 -0.72 -6.52 -5.12
C VAL A 99 -0.65 -6.51 -6.64
N ILE A 100 -1.10 -5.43 -7.26
CA ILE A 100 -0.99 -5.18 -8.70
C ILE A 100 -0.18 -3.90 -8.89
N PHE A 101 0.90 -3.96 -9.66
CA PHE A 101 1.72 -2.79 -10.03
C PHE A 101 2.04 -2.79 -11.52
N VAL A 102 2.41 -1.63 -12.06
CA VAL A 102 2.68 -1.42 -13.49
C VAL A 102 4.16 -1.10 -13.68
N ASP A 103 4.79 -1.67 -14.71
CA ASP A 103 6.15 -1.38 -15.16
C ASP A 103 7.17 -1.23 -14.03
N ILE A 104 7.31 -2.29 -13.23
CA ILE A 104 8.23 -2.31 -12.10
C ILE A 104 9.70 -2.18 -12.56
N HIS A 105 10.49 -1.41 -11.82
CA HIS A 105 11.89 -1.15 -12.15
C HIS A 105 12.71 -2.43 -12.36
N ALA A 106 12.46 -3.46 -11.54
CA ALA A 106 13.07 -4.77 -11.65
C ALA A 106 12.02 -5.84 -11.40
N SER A 107 11.90 -6.82 -12.31
CA SER A 107 10.93 -7.91 -12.21
C SER A 107 11.13 -8.79 -10.96
N ALA A 108 12.35 -8.83 -10.41
CA ALA A 108 12.66 -9.52 -9.17
C ALA A 108 11.80 -9.09 -7.97
N VAL A 109 11.27 -7.86 -7.97
CA VAL A 109 10.35 -7.37 -6.93
C VAL A 109 9.08 -8.22 -6.83
N GLN A 110 8.66 -8.89 -7.92
CA GLN A 110 7.53 -9.83 -7.86
C GLN A 110 7.80 -11.00 -6.90
N GLY A 111 9.05 -11.46 -6.80
CA GLY A 111 9.44 -12.52 -5.86
C GLY A 111 9.62 -12.02 -4.42
N PHE A 112 9.29 -10.76 -4.13
CA PHE A 112 9.25 -10.26 -2.76
C PHE A 112 7.95 -10.56 -2.03
N PHE A 113 6.91 -10.97 -2.76
CA PHE A 113 5.62 -11.44 -2.25
C PHE A 113 5.53 -12.97 -2.33
#